data_AF-A0A838URP2-F1
#
_entry.id   AF-A0A838URP2-F1
#
_cell.length_a   1.000
_cell.length_b   1.000
_cell.length_c   1.000
_cell.angle_alpha   90.00
_cell.angle_beta   90.00
_cell.angle_gamma   90.00
#
_symmetry.space_group_name_H-M   'P 1'
#
loop_
_entity.id
_entity.type
_entity.pdbx_description
1 polymer ?
#
loop_
_entity_poly.entity_id
_entity_poly.type
_entity_poly.pdbx_seq_one_letter_code
_entity_poly.pdbx_strand_id
1 'polypeptide(L)' 'MKAMTPQRRARYLARKKAHFIAQLRRKLDEVLHQDLAQFPPASRERLQRSIERMPPEIPAELVARIQQRLLEVAA' A
#
# COMPACT_ATOMS: atom_id res chain seq x y z
N MET A 1 37.18 7.50 3.50
CA MET A 1 35.71 7.54 3.55
C MET A 1 35.23 6.61 4.67
N LYS A 2 34.57 7.12 5.73
CA LYS A 2 34.11 6.26 6.86
C LYS A 2 32.91 5.43 6.43
N ALA A 3 33.05 4.10 6.45
CA ALA A 3 31.95 3.18 6.18
C ALA A 3 30.85 3.34 7.25
N MET A 4 29.60 3.42 6.80
CA MET A 4 28.43 3.48 7.67
C MET A 4 28.31 2.17 8.47
N THR A 5 28.25 2.26 9.81
CA THR A 5 28.16 1.07 10.67
C THR A 5 26.87 0.29 10.40
N PRO A 6 26.86 -1.05 10.58
CA PRO A 6 25.67 -1.88 10.36
C PRO A 6 24.43 -1.39 11.11
N GLN A 7 24.61 -0.87 12.33
CA GLN A 7 23.55 -0.31 13.17
C GLN A 7 22.95 0.98 12.58
N ARG A 8 23.78 1.86 12.02
CA ARG A 8 23.30 3.05 11.31
C ARG A 8 22.55 2.68 10.04
N ARG A 9 23.01 1.67 9.30
CA ARG A 9 22.33 1.14 8.10
C ARG A 9 20.96 0.56 8.47
N ALA A 10 20.86 -0.26 9.51
CA ALA A 10 19.61 -0.82 9.97
C ALA A 10 18.58 0.27 10.35
N ARG A 11 19.00 1.28 11.13
CA ARG A 11 18.13 2.42 11.48
C ARG A 11 17.67 3.22 10.27
N TYR A 12 18.56 3.43 9.29
CA TYR A 12 18.22 4.12 8.04
C TYR A 12 17.20 3.33 7.21
N LEU A 13 17.41 2.03 7.06
CA LEU A 13 16.48 1.14 6.35
C LEU A 13 15.12 1.07 7.05
N ALA A 14 15.10 0.99 8.38
CA ALA A 14 13.87 1.01 9.16
C ALA A 14 13.07 2.31 8.95
N ARG A 15 13.74 3.47 8.98
CA ARG A 15 13.08 4.76 8.73
C ARG A 15 12.56 4.87 7.30
N LYS A 16 13.32 4.39 6.31
CA LYS A 16 12.86 4.33 4.91
C LYS A 16 11.65 3.42 4.74
N LYS A 17 11.66 2.24 5.37
CA LYS A 17 10.54 1.30 5.35
C LYS A 17 9.29 1.94 5.96
N ALA A 18 9.42 2.60 7.12
CA ALA A 18 8.31 3.29 7.76
C ALA A 18 7.73 4.42 6.88
N HIS A 19 8.59 5.21 6.24
CA HIS A 19 8.14 6.25 5.31
C HIS A 19 7.40 5.66 4.11
N PHE A 20 7.94 4.59 3.51
CA PHE A 20 7.29 3.89 2.40
C PHE A 20 5.92 3.34 2.79
N ILE A 21 5.80 2.71 3.97
CA ILE A 21 4.52 2.21 4.49
C ILE A 21 3.53 3.37 4.67
N ALA A 22 3.98 4.51 5.22
CA ALA A 22 3.11 5.68 5.40
C ALA A 22 2.61 6.25 4.06
N GLN A 23 3.48 6.31 3.04
CA GLN A 23 3.07 6.71 1.68
C GLN A 23 2.07 5.73 1.07
N LEU A 24 2.31 4.43 1.25
CA LEU A 24 1.42 3.38 0.75
C LEU A 24 0.03 3.49 1.38
N ARG A 25 -0.04 3.72 2.70
CA ARG A 25 -1.32 3.96 3.41
C ARG A 25 -2.08 5.14 2.85
N ARG A 26 -1.42 6.30 2.66
CA ARG A 26 -2.06 7.49 2.09
C ARG A 26 -2.62 7.22 0.70
N LYS A 27 -1.85 6.55 -0.15
CA LYS A 27 -2.28 6.25 -1.53
C LYS A 27 -3.49 5.31 -1.55
N LEU A 28 -3.54 4.34 -0.65
CA LEU A 28 -4.67 3.43 -0.53
C LEU A 28 -5.93 4.13 -0.01
N ASP A 29 -5.75 5.05 0.94
CA ASP A 29 -6.82 5.90 1.44
C ASP A 29 -7.35 6.82 0.33
N GLU A 30 -6.49 7.44 -0.46
CA GLU A 30 -6.90 8.23 -1.64
C GLU A 30 -7.70 7.38 -2.64
N VAL A 31 -7.28 6.14 -2.88
CA VAL A 31 -7.96 5.20 -3.78
C VAL A 31 -9.35 4.82 -3.25
N LEU A 32 -9.54 4.71 -1.92
CA LEU A 32 -10.86 4.50 -1.32
C LEU A 32 -11.82 5.66 -1.55
N HIS A 33 -11.32 6.89 -1.52
CA HIS A 33 -12.12 8.08 -1.73
C HIS A 33 -12.37 8.38 -3.21
N GLN A 34 -11.67 7.69 -4.11
CA GLN A 34 -11.89 7.77 -5.55
C GLN A 34 -12.95 6.78 -6.00
N ASP A 35 -13.63 7.13 -7.09
CA ASP A 35 -14.62 6.27 -7.69
C ASP A 35 -13.94 5.14 -8.49
N LEU A 36 -13.83 3.96 -7.86
CA LEU A 36 -13.19 2.79 -8.46
C LEU A 36 -13.85 2.35 -9.78
N ALA A 37 -15.11 2.73 -10.03
CA ALA A 37 -15.82 2.46 -11.28
C ALA A 37 -15.22 3.17 -12.49
N GLN A 38 -14.55 4.31 -12.27
CA GLN A 38 -13.89 5.08 -13.33
C GLN A 38 -12.56 4.46 -13.76
N PHE A 39 -12.02 3.51 -12.98
CA PHE A 39 -10.77 2.87 -13.31
C PHE A 39 -10.96 1.73 -14.33
N PRO A 40 -10.07 1.64 -15.34
CA PRO A 40 -10.04 0.49 -16.23
C PRO A 40 -9.92 -0.82 -15.44
N PRO A 41 -10.54 -1.91 -15.90
CA PRO A 41 -10.45 -3.21 -15.22
C PRO A 41 -8.99 -3.67 -15.01
N ALA A 42 -8.10 -3.41 -15.98
CA ALA A 42 -6.67 -3.69 -15.84
C ALA A 42 -5.97 -2.90 -14.72
N SER A 43 -6.50 -1.75 -14.30
CA SER A 43 -5.99 -0.97 -13.16
C SER A 43 -6.54 -1.52 -11.85
N ARG A 44 -7.81 -1.95 -11.83
CA ARG A 44 -8.45 -2.61 -10.68
C ARG A 44 -7.78 -3.94 -10.33
N GLU A 45 -7.47 -4.77 -11.33
CA GLU A 45 -6.71 -6.01 -11.12
C GLU A 45 -5.30 -5.76 -10.58
N ARG A 46 -4.62 -4.71 -11.08
CA ARG A 46 -3.31 -4.30 -10.57
C ARG A 46 -3.39 -3.86 -9.12
N LEU A 47 -4.44 -3.15 -8.74
CA LEU A 47 -4.69 -2.75 -7.36
C LEU A 47 -4.94 -3.98 -6.49
N GLN A 48 -5.78 -4.91 -6.94
CA GLN A 48 -6.07 -6.16 -6.23
C GLN A 48 -4.81 -6.99 -5.97
N ARG A 49 -3.98 -7.22 -7.00
CA ARG A 49 -2.67 -7.90 -6.84
C ARG A 49 -1.71 -7.15 -5.94
N SER A 50 -1.77 -5.82 -5.93
CA SER A 50 -0.93 -5.01 -5.05
C SER A 50 -1.36 -5.16 -3.59
N ILE A 51 -2.67 -5.27 -3.34
CA ILE A 51 -3.25 -5.51 -2.00
C ILE A 51 -2.83 -6.88 -1.46
N GLU A 52 -2.87 -7.93 -2.28
CA GLU A 52 -2.45 -9.29 -1.89
C GLU A 52 -0.98 -9.35 -1.47
N ARG A 53 -0.14 -8.47 -2.02
CA ARG A 53 1.30 -8.39 -1.74
C ARG A 53 1.63 -7.36 -0.66
N MET A 54 0.63 -6.83 0.04
CA MET A 54 0.86 -5.78 1.01
C MET A 54 1.61 -6.29 2.24
N PRO A 55 2.54 -5.48 2.78
CA PRO A 55 3.18 -5.78 4.04
C PRO A 55 2.13 -5.88 5.17
N PRO A 56 2.29 -6.84 6.11
CA PRO A 56 1.37 -7.01 7.24
C PRO A 56 1.33 -5.80 8.18
N GLU A 57 2.28 -4.88 8.06
CA GLU A 57 2.29 -3.60 8.78
C GLU A 57 1.18 -2.63 8.32
N ILE A 58 0.39 -2.96 7.30
CA ILE A 58 -0.76 -2.15 6.89
C ILE A 58 -2.00 -2.61 7.68
N PRO A 59 -2.86 -1.68 8.15
CA PRO A 59 -4.09 -2.05 8.84
C PRO A 59 -4.95 -2.98 7.98
N ALA A 60 -5.27 -4.17 8.51
CA ALA A 60 -6.11 -5.16 7.84
C ALA A 60 -7.50 -4.60 7.48
N GLU A 61 -8.02 -3.70 8.32
CA GLU A 61 -9.29 -3.01 8.05
C GLU A 61 -9.24 -2.17 6.76
N LEU A 62 -8.14 -1.45 6.53
CA LEU A 62 -7.97 -0.64 5.32
C LEU A 62 -7.93 -1.52 4.07
N VAL A 63 -7.21 -2.65 4.16
CA VAL A 63 -7.14 -3.67 3.10
C VAL A 63 -8.52 -4.24 2.81
N ALA A 64 -9.27 -4.64 3.84
CA ALA A 64 -10.60 -5.20 3.71
C ALA A 64 -11.59 -4.23 3.06
N ARG A 65 -11.56 -2.94 3.45
CA ARG A 65 -12.42 -1.90 2.84
C ARG A 65 -12.16 -1.75 1.33
N ILE A 66 -10.90 -1.79 0.90
CA ILE A 66 -10.57 -1.67 -0.54
C ILE A 66 -11.00 -2.91 -1.30
N GLN A 67 -10.79 -4.11 -0.73
CA GLN A 67 -11.25 -5.35 -1.33
C GLN A 67 -12.77 -5.36 -1.51
N GLN A 68 -13.51 -4.93 -0.48
CA GLN A 68 -14.97 -4.81 -0.56
C GLN A 68 -15.39 -3.84 -1.66
N ARG A 69 -14.75 -2.66 -1.75
CA ARG A 69 -15.06 -1.66 -2.78
C ARG A 69 -14.77 -2.17 -4.20
N LEU A 70 -13.70 -2.94 -4.38
CA LEU A 70 -13.38 -3.57 -5.67
C LEU A 70 -14.43 -4.60 -6.09
N LEU A 71 -14.96 -5.38 -5.13
CA LEU A 71 -16.05 -6.33 -5.36
C LEU A 71 -17.35 -5.63 -5.75
N GLU A 72 -17.71 -4.54 -5.06
CA GLU A 72 -18.91 -3.73 -5.36
C GLU A 72 -18.93 -3.20 -6.79
N VAL A 73 -17.77 -2.86 -7.35
CA VAL A 73 -17.64 -2.33 -8.72
C VAL A 73 -17.51 -3.44 -9.78
N ALA A 74 -17.19 -4.66 -9.37
CA ALA A 74 -17.08 -5.81 -10.27
C ALA A 74 -18.41 -6.57 -10.44
N ALA A 75 -19.34 -6.43 -9.48
CA ALA A 75 -20.70 -6.97 -9.51
C ALA A 75 -21.62 -6.15 -10.42
#